data_AF-A0A1F6V1H6-F1
#
_entry.id   AF-A0A1F6V1H6-F1
#
_cell.length_a   1.000
_cell.length_b   1.000
_cell.length_c   1.000
_cell.angle_alpha   90.00
_cell.angle_beta   90.00
_cell.angle_gamma   90.00
#
_symmetry.space_group_name_H-M   'P 1'
#
loop_
_entity.id
_entity.type
_entity.pdbx_description
1 polymer ?
#
loop_
_entity_poly.entity_id
_entity_poly.type
_entity_poly.pdbx_seq_one_letter_code
_entity_poly.pdbx_strand_id
1 'polypeptide(L)'
;MPDEFLSPQSLTKTVERFVWLSLTDFQVEVRSLYPGRGGATWYREEKKKHKNWPSHPDEFYKDKGWIDWSWLFGKENHLKKEFLPFAEFQAEVSNLYRGQGDIQKWYHRERRKRQGWHSHPDKIYKDEGWIDWPELVDRDNRLKQEWLSFTDFQADIQSVYRGQKPIMEWYKKERANRPYWPANPEWIYPNDWQGFPRLVKK
;
A
#
# COMPACT_ATOMS: atom_id res chain seq x y z
N MET A 1 10.91 58.85 -65.05
CA MET A 1 11.88 57.85 -64.55
C MET A 1 12.03 58.09 -63.06
N PRO A 2 11.81 57.07 -62.22
CA PRO A 2 11.80 57.18 -60.76
C PRO A 2 13.21 56.93 -60.19
N ASP A 3 13.49 57.48 -59.01
CA ASP A 3 14.67 57.15 -58.21
C ASP A 3 14.22 56.59 -56.86
N GLU A 4 14.88 55.51 -56.45
CA GLU A 4 14.45 54.48 -55.51
C GLU A 4 14.52 54.94 -54.04
N PHE A 5 13.36 54.99 -53.38
CA PHE A 5 13.33 54.86 -51.92
C PHE A 5 13.31 53.38 -51.56
N LEU A 6 14.48 52.85 -51.20
CA LEU A 6 14.63 51.52 -50.58
C LEU A 6 13.87 51.50 -49.24
N SER A 7 12.71 50.88 -49.23
CA SER A 7 11.97 50.54 -48.01
C SER A 7 12.56 49.26 -47.40
N PRO A 8 12.88 49.23 -46.09
CA PRO A 8 13.42 48.05 -45.45
C PRO A 8 12.35 46.95 -45.43
N GLN A 9 12.62 45.85 -46.14
CA GLN A 9 11.81 44.64 -46.07
C GLN A 9 11.74 44.16 -44.62
N SER A 10 10.55 44.33 -44.03
CA SER A 10 10.23 43.77 -42.73
C SER A 10 10.12 42.26 -42.88
N LEU A 11 11.21 41.56 -42.56
CA LEU A 11 11.19 40.12 -42.33
C LEU A 11 10.40 39.85 -41.04
N THR A 12 9.07 39.70 -41.16
CA THR A 12 8.29 39.13 -40.06
C THR A 12 8.67 37.66 -39.95
N LYS A 13 9.61 37.38 -39.04
CA LYS A 13 9.90 36.05 -38.54
C LYS A 13 8.59 35.49 -37.97
N THR A 14 7.92 34.62 -38.71
CA THR A 14 6.77 33.86 -38.23
C THR A 14 7.23 33.10 -36.99
N VAL A 15 6.87 33.60 -35.80
CA VAL A 15 7.07 32.86 -34.56
C VAL A 15 6.07 31.72 -34.62
N GLU A 16 6.53 30.52 -34.97
CA GLU A 16 5.74 29.30 -34.79
C GLU A 16 5.23 29.30 -33.36
N ARG A 17 3.92 29.50 -33.21
CA ARG A 17 3.27 29.49 -31.91
C ARG A 17 3.41 28.08 -31.38
N PHE A 18 4.26 27.91 -30.39
CA PHE A 18 4.46 26.65 -29.70
C PHE A 18 3.13 26.24 -29.05
N VAL A 19 2.56 25.11 -29.48
CA VAL A 19 1.29 24.59 -28.94
C VAL A 19 1.58 23.36 -28.08
N TRP A 20 1.26 23.44 -26.79
CA TRP A 20 1.26 22.28 -25.89
C TRP A 20 0.09 21.36 -26.22
N LEU A 21 0.31 20.06 -26.10
CA LEU A 21 -0.77 19.06 -26.25
C LEU A 21 -1.83 19.22 -25.14
N SER A 22 -3.04 18.72 -25.42
CA SER A 22 -4.00 18.46 -24.34
C SER A 22 -3.49 17.29 -23.48
N LEU A 23 -3.99 17.15 -22.24
CA LEU A 23 -3.59 16.03 -21.38
C LEU A 23 -3.88 14.67 -22.06
N THR A 24 -5.02 14.57 -22.76
CA THR A 24 -5.44 13.37 -23.46
C THR A 24 -4.53 13.05 -24.64
N ASP A 25 -4.26 14.04 -25.51
CA ASP A 25 -3.42 13.82 -26.69
C ASP A 25 -1.98 13.50 -26.29
N PHE A 26 -1.48 14.20 -25.27
CA PHE A 26 -0.17 13.92 -24.67
C PHE A 26 -0.07 12.47 -24.19
N GLN A 27 -1.08 11.97 -23.47
CA GLN A 27 -1.08 10.59 -23.01
C GLN A 27 -1.12 9.59 -24.17
N VAL A 28 -1.97 9.81 -25.17
CA VAL A 28 -2.09 8.94 -26.34
C VAL A 28 -0.74 8.81 -27.04
N GLU A 29 -0.06 9.94 -27.26
CA GLU A 29 1.24 10.00 -27.92
C GLU A 29 2.33 9.31 -27.10
N VAL A 30 2.40 9.60 -25.78
CA VAL A 30 3.34 8.95 -24.87
C VAL A 30 3.15 7.43 -24.87
N ARG A 31 1.91 6.94 -24.79
CA ARG A 31 1.60 5.50 -24.78
C ARG A 31 1.96 4.83 -26.10
N SER A 32 1.75 5.50 -27.24
CA SER A 32 2.12 4.97 -28.55
C SER A 32 3.62 4.74 -28.71
N LEU A 33 4.45 5.48 -27.97
CA LEU A 33 5.91 5.39 -28.06
C LEU A 33 6.55 4.61 -26.91
N TYR A 34 5.81 4.33 -25.84
CA TYR A 34 6.36 3.76 -24.62
C TYR A 34 6.78 2.29 -24.79
N PRO A 35 8.07 1.93 -24.56
CA PRO A 35 8.58 0.58 -24.79
C PRO A 35 8.27 -0.40 -23.65
N GLY A 36 7.35 -0.07 -22.74
CA GLY A 36 6.99 -0.90 -21.58
C GLY A 36 7.97 -0.83 -20.40
N ARG A 37 9.13 -0.19 -20.54
CA ARG A 37 10.20 -0.12 -19.51
C ARG A 37 10.86 1.25 -19.41
N GLY A 38 11.63 1.48 -18.34
CA GLY A 38 12.42 2.72 -18.15
C GLY A 38 11.67 3.89 -17.50
N GLY A 39 10.35 3.93 -17.60
CA GLY A 39 9.50 4.90 -16.87
C GLY A 39 9.94 6.35 -17.06
N ALA A 40 10.14 7.09 -15.96
CA ALA A 40 10.58 8.48 -15.98
C ALA A 40 11.93 8.69 -16.70
N THR A 41 12.86 7.73 -16.60
CA THR A 41 14.16 7.80 -17.29
C THR A 41 13.98 7.74 -18.80
N TRP A 42 13.11 6.85 -19.30
CA TRP A 42 12.79 6.80 -20.72
C TRP A 42 12.10 8.10 -21.16
N TYR A 43 11.13 8.58 -20.39
CA TYR A 43 10.39 9.80 -20.73
C TYR A 43 11.31 11.01 -20.88
N ARG A 44 12.28 11.19 -19.97
CA ARG A 44 13.25 12.29 -20.03
C ARG A 44 14.08 12.27 -21.31
N GLU A 45 14.46 11.09 -21.78
CA GLU A 45 15.24 10.96 -23.02
C GLU A 45 14.35 11.15 -24.25
N GLU A 46 13.14 10.60 -24.24
CA GLU A 46 12.22 10.70 -25.38
C GLU A 46 11.67 12.12 -25.55
N LYS A 47 11.36 12.82 -24.46
CA LYS A 47 10.92 14.23 -24.45
C LYS A 47 11.89 15.16 -25.18
N LYS A 48 13.19 14.85 -25.25
CA LYS A 48 14.17 15.66 -26.01
C LYS A 48 13.84 15.72 -27.52
N LYS A 49 13.12 14.72 -28.02
CA LYS A 49 12.69 14.62 -29.43
C LYS A 49 11.32 15.24 -29.68
N HIS A 50 10.52 15.44 -28.64
CA HIS A 50 9.14 15.95 -28.71
C HIS A 50 9.06 17.33 -28.07
N LYS A 51 9.16 18.38 -28.88
CA LYS A 51 9.20 19.76 -28.39
C LYS A 51 7.96 20.09 -27.54
N ASN A 52 6.79 19.57 -27.91
CA ASN A 52 5.48 19.73 -27.28
C ASN A 52 5.26 18.90 -26.00
N TRP A 53 6.23 18.11 -25.54
CA TRP A 53 6.14 17.37 -24.28
C TRP A 53 6.73 18.19 -23.11
N PRO A 54 5.98 18.40 -22.02
CA PRO A 54 6.48 19.19 -20.89
C PRO A 54 7.63 18.47 -20.16
N SER A 55 8.56 19.21 -19.55
CA SER A 55 9.63 18.60 -18.75
C SER A 55 9.10 17.97 -17.45
N HIS A 56 8.09 18.60 -16.84
CA HIS A 56 7.39 18.13 -15.63
C HIS A 56 5.90 18.01 -15.94
N PRO A 57 5.47 16.89 -16.55
CA PRO A 57 4.06 16.71 -16.94
C PRO A 57 3.11 16.69 -15.75
N ASP A 58 3.57 16.20 -14.60
CA ASP A 58 2.85 16.18 -13.34
C ASP A 58 2.51 17.57 -12.80
N GLU A 59 3.44 18.51 -12.95
CA GLU A 59 3.20 19.92 -12.60
C GLU A 59 2.35 20.62 -13.66
N PHE A 60 2.68 20.42 -14.95
CA PHE A 60 2.02 21.10 -16.06
C PHE A 60 0.53 20.74 -16.21
N TYR A 61 0.18 19.49 -15.92
CA TYR A 61 -1.18 18.98 -16.01
C TYR A 61 -1.84 18.75 -14.65
N LYS A 62 -1.24 19.22 -13.55
CA LYS A 62 -1.74 19.05 -12.17
C LYS A 62 -3.24 19.36 -12.05
N ASP A 63 -3.65 20.52 -12.55
CA ASP A 63 -5.05 20.99 -12.48
C ASP A 63 -5.87 20.61 -13.72
N LYS A 64 -5.28 19.84 -14.65
CA LYS A 64 -5.89 19.40 -15.91
C LYS A 64 -6.25 17.92 -15.89
N GLY A 65 -6.16 17.26 -14.73
CA GLY A 65 -6.53 15.84 -14.55
C GLY A 65 -5.35 14.87 -14.54
N TRP A 66 -4.12 15.35 -14.30
CA TRP A 66 -2.98 14.46 -14.09
C TRP A 66 -3.22 13.52 -12.90
N ILE A 67 -2.92 12.23 -13.09
CA ILE A 67 -3.10 11.21 -12.05
C ILE A 67 -1.74 10.81 -11.47
N ASP A 68 -0.89 10.17 -12.29
CA ASP A 68 0.49 9.80 -11.97
C ASP A 68 1.20 9.27 -13.22
N TRP A 69 2.48 8.90 -13.03
CA TRP A 69 3.32 8.32 -14.05
C TRP A 69 2.82 6.96 -14.57
N SER A 70 2.19 6.13 -13.73
CA SER A 70 1.67 4.83 -14.16
C SER A 70 0.52 5.04 -15.15
N TRP A 71 -0.43 5.91 -14.80
CA TRP A 71 -1.52 6.33 -15.66
C TRP A 71 -1.00 6.88 -16.99
N LEU A 72 0.03 7.74 -16.97
CA LEU A 72 0.61 8.29 -18.20
C LEU A 72 1.06 7.16 -19.16
N PHE A 73 1.78 6.16 -18.67
CA PHE A 73 2.27 5.05 -19.49
C PHE A 73 1.24 3.97 -19.81
N GLY A 74 -0.02 4.13 -19.37
CA GLY A 74 -1.03 3.08 -19.49
C GLY A 74 -0.72 1.85 -18.66
N LYS A 75 0.10 2.02 -17.62
CA LYS A 75 0.34 1.01 -16.61
C LYS A 75 -0.75 1.13 -15.56
N GLU A 76 -1.32 -0.01 -15.20
CA GLU A 76 -2.17 -0.11 -14.03
C GLU A 76 -1.39 0.44 -12.84
N ASN A 77 -1.99 1.41 -12.17
CA ASN A 77 -1.31 2.11 -11.10
C ASN A 77 -1.13 1.18 -9.92
N HIS A 78 0.06 0.59 -9.77
CA HIS A 78 0.36 -0.32 -8.67
C HIS A 78 0.25 0.37 -7.29
N LEU A 79 0.18 1.70 -7.27
CA LEU A 79 0.00 2.54 -6.07
C LEU A 79 -1.48 2.81 -5.74
N LYS A 80 -2.39 2.65 -6.70
CA LYS A 80 -3.86 2.69 -6.49
C LYS A 80 -4.47 1.32 -6.81
N LYS A 81 -3.89 0.25 -6.26
CA LYS A 81 -4.70 -0.94 -6.04
C LYS A 81 -5.71 -0.55 -4.97
N GLU A 82 -6.97 -0.43 -5.33
CA GLU A 82 -8.04 -0.46 -4.34
C GLU A 82 -7.81 -1.73 -3.51
N PHE A 83 -7.45 -1.55 -2.25
CA PHE A 83 -7.25 -2.67 -1.34
C PHE A 83 -8.63 -3.28 -1.11
N LEU A 84 -8.71 -4.60 -1.15
CA LEU A 84 -9.90 -5.28 -0.68
C LEU A 84 -10.14 -4.83 0.78
N PRO A 85 -11.37 -4.54 1.20
CA PRO A 85 -11.66 -4.36 2.62
C PRO A 85 -11.06 -5.50 3.44
N PHE A 86 -10.55 -5.23 4.64
CA PHE A 86 -9.82 -6.24 5.41
C PHE A 86 -10.57 -7.59 5.52
N ALA A 87 -11.89 -7.56 5.71
CA ALA A 87 -12.73 -8.74 5.79
C ALA A 87 -12.67 -9.63 4.53
N GLU A 88 -12.71 -9.03 3.33
CA GLU A 88 -12.63 -9.75 2.07
C GLU A 88 -11.22 -10.30 1.84
N PHE A 89 -10.20 -9.48 2.11
CA PHE A 89 -8.80 -9.90 2.05
C PHE A 89 -8.53 -11.09 2.98
N GLN A 90 -8.97 -11.02 4.24
CA GLN A 90 -8.83 -12.10 5.21
C GLN A 90 -9.58 -13.36 4.76
N ALA A 91 -10.80 -13.21 4.22
CA ALA A 91 -11.58 -14.34 3.73
C ALA A 91 -10.85 -15.07 2.59
N GLU A 92 -10.26 -14.35 1.65
CA GLU A 92 -9.44 -14.94 0.58
C GLU A 92 -8.22 -15.66 1.12
N VAL A 93 -7.49 -15.02 2.04
CA VAL A 93 -6.27 -15.59 2.61
C VAL A 93 -6.56 -16.87 3.37
N SER A 94 -7.56 -16.83 4.24
CA SER A 94 -7.98 -17.99 5.04
C SER A 94 -8.52 -19.14 4.19
N ASN A 95 -9.29 -18.86 3.12
CA ASN A 95 -9.76 -19.89 2.18
C ASN A 95 -8.61 -20.67 1.53
N LEU A 96 -7.48 -20.01 1.32
CA LEU A 96 -6.36 -20.57 0.58
C LEU A 96 -5.33 -21.25 1.48
N TYR A 97 -5.18 -20.77 2.71
CA TYR A 97 -4.22 -21.32 3.64
C TYR A 97 -4.68 -22.70 4.12
N ARG A 98 -3.82 -23.72 3.95
CA ARG A 98 -4.12 -25.11 4.31
C ARG A 98 -3.62 -25.52 5.69
N GLY A 99 -3.22 -24.56 6.53
CA GLY A 99 -2.73 -24.86 7.88
C GLY A 99 -1.28 -25.37 7.95
N GLN A 100 -0.54 -25.37 6.83
CA GLN A 100 0.81 -25.93 6.78
C GLN A 100 1.91 -24.86 6.77
N GLY A 101 2.64 -24.77 7.89
CA GLY A 101 3.87 -24.01 8.02
C GLY A 101 3.70 -22.61 8.62
N ASP A 102 4.72 -21.77 8.41
CA ASP A 102 4.71 -20.37 8.83
C ASP A 102 3.83 -19.54 7.88
N ILE A 103 2.82 -18.88 8.45
CA ILE A 103 1.79 -18.13 7.69
C ILE A 103 2.43 -16.99 6.91
N GLN A 104 3.35 -16.24 7.51
CA GLN A 104 3.99 -15.09 6.87
C GLN A 104 4.84 -15.53 5.68
N LYS A 105 5.64 -16.59 5.83
CA LYS A 105 6.43 -17.18 4.74
C LYS A 105 5.54 -17.71 3.63
N TRP A 106 4.46 -18.40 3.98
CA TRP A 106 3.48 -18.88 3.01
C TRP A 106 2.83 -17.71 2.25
N TYR A 107 2.36 -16.71 2.97
CA TYR A 107 1.71 -15.53 2.41
C TYR A 107 2.62 -14.79 1.43
N HIS A 108 3.89 -14.57 1.79
CA HIS A 108 4.84 -13.90 0.91
C HIS A 108 5.16 -14.69 -0.37
N ARG A 109 5.04 -16.01 -0.36
CA ARG A 109 5.12 -16.82 -1.59
C ARG A 109 3.86 -16.65 -2.42
N GLU A 110 2.70 -16.71 -1.78
CA GLU A 110 1.42 -16.79 -2.46
C GLU A 110 0.92 -15.44 -3.00
N ARG A 111 1.19 -14.33 -2.30
CA ARG A 111 0.86 -12.97 -2.74
C ARG A 111 1.41 -12.63 -4.13
N ARG A 112 2.52 -13.25 -4.55
CA ARG A 112 3.14 -12.99 -5.86
C ARG A 112 2.28 -13.48 -7.02
N LYS A 113 1.35 -14.39 -6.75
CA LYS A 113 0.44 -14.98 -7.72
C LYS A 113 -0.94 -14.29 -7.72
N ARG A 114 -1.18 -13.36 -6.80
CA ARG A 114 -2.50 -12.75 -6.58
C ARG A 114 -2.47 -11.26 -6.80
N GLN A 115 -3.42 -10.78 -7.59
CA GLN A 115 -3.70 -9.35 -7.66
C GLN A 115 -4.36 -8.91 -6.33
N GLY A 116 -4.22 -7.65 -5.94
CA GLY A 116 -4.71 -7.13 -4.65
C GLY A 116 -3.88 -7.47 -3.39
N TRP A 117 -3.04 -8.50 -3.36
CA TRP A 117 -2.31 -8.88 -2.15
C TRP A 117 -0.97 -8.15 -1.98
N HIS A 118 -0.77 -7.51 -0.83
CA HIS A 118 0.37 -6.61 -0.57
C HIS A 118 1.52 -7.23 0.22
N SER A 119 2.71 -6.62 0.16
CA SER A 119 3.88 -7.06 0.92
C SER A 119 3.79 -6.75 2.41
N HIS A 120 3.02 -5.74 2.81
CA HIS A 120 2.85 -5.30 4.19
C HIS A 120 1.37 -5.11 4.53
N PRO A 121 0.57 -6.19 4.56
CA PRO A 121 -0.85 -6.10 4.89
C PRO A 121 -1.08 -5.60 6.32
N ASP A 122 -0.13 -5.85 7.23
CA ASP A 122 -0.08 -5.33 8.60
C ASP A 122 -0.16 -3.81 8.70
N LYS A 123 0.44 -3.12 7.72
CA LYS A 123 0.43 -1.66 7.69
C LYS A 123 -0.82 -1.10 7.04
N ILE A 124 -1.37 -1.81 6.07
CA ILE A 124 -2.55 -1.39 5.31
C ILE A 124 -3.79 -1.52 6.17
N TYR A 125 -3.96 -2.68 6.83
CA TYR A 125 -5.17 -2.99 7.59
C TYR A 125 -5.03 -2.76 9.08
N LYS A 126 -3.98 -2.03 9.51
CA LYS A 126 -3.72 -1.72 10.93
C LYS A 126 -4.96 -1.18 11.63
N ASP A 127 -5.67 -0.25 10.98
CA ASP A 127 -6.84 0.43 11.53
C ASP A 127 -8.16 -0.25 11.10
N GLU A 128 -8.09 -1.31 10.28
CA GLU A 128 -9.23 -2.12 9.82
C GLU A 128 -9.32 -3.47 10.55
N GLY A 129 -8.61 -3.58 11.68
CA GLY A 129 -8.61 -4.77 12.51
C GLY A 129 -7.55 -5.80 12.10
N TRP A 130 -6.40 -5.41 11.59
CA TRP A 130 -5.26 -6.32 11.57
C TRP A 130 -4.67 -6.47 12.98
N ILE A 131 -4.62 -7.71 13.51
CA ILE A 131 -3.99 -7.97 14.81
C ILE A 131 -2.57 -8.54 14.66
N ASP A 132 -2.46 -9.70 14.02
CA ASP A 132 -1.19 -10.41 13.80
C ASP A 132 -1.37 -11.46 12.69
N TRP A 133 -0.27 -12.02 12.18
CA TRP A 133 -0.29 -13.02 11.11
C TRP A 133 -1.19 -14.24 11.37
N PRO A 134 -1.28 -14.81 12.59
CA PRO A 134 -2.18 -15.92 12.87
C PRO A 134 -3.66 -15.60 12.60
N GLU A 135 -4.09 -14.37 12.85
CA GLU A 135 -5.48 -13.95 12.66
C GLU A 135 -5.90 -13.96 11.18
N LEU A 136 -4.94 -13.78 10.27
CA LEU A 136 -5.20 -13.72 8.83
C LEU A 136 -5.85 -15.00 8.27
N VAL A 137 -5.64 -16.13 8.95
CA VAL A 137 -6.08 -17.44 8.48
C VAL A 137 -7.08 -18.12 9.41
N ASP A 138 -7.28 -17.56 10.61
CA ASP A 138 -8.09 -18.16 11.67
C ASP A 138 -9.52 -17.58 11.68
N ARG A 139 -10.40 -18.19 10.87
CA ARG A 139 -11.80 -17.78 10.67
C ARG A 139 -12.67 -17.83 11.93
N ASP A 140 -12.34 -18.68 12.88
CA ASP A 140 -13.15 -18.88 14.10
C ASP A 140 -12.74 -17.93 15.25
N ASN A 141 -11.64 -17.18 15.13
CA ASN A 141 -11.04 -16.47 16.27
C ASN A 141 -11.63 -15.08 16.55
N ARG A 142 -12.27 -14.41 15.58
CA ARG A 142 -12.82 -13.06 15.80
C ARG A 142 -14.29 -13.01 16.19
N LEU A 143 -15.08 -14.01 15.79
CA LEU A 143 -16.55 -13.98 15.96
C LEU A 143 -17.09 -15.01 16.97
N LYS A 144 -16.24 -15.90 17.51
CA LYS A 144 -16.65 -16.92 18.49
C LYS A 144 -15.81 -16.99 19.76
N GLN A 145 -14.72 -16.23 19.88
CA GLN A 145 -14.08 -16.10 21.18
C GLN A 145 -14.84 -15.09 22.01
N GLU A 146 -15.72 -15.60 22.86
CA GLU A 146 -16.06 -14.94 24.12
C GLU A 146 -14.73 -14.75 24.87
N TRP A 147 -14.08 -13.61 24.65
CA TRP A 147 -12.90 -13.24 25.39
C TRP A 147 -13.25 -13.25 26.88
N LEU A 148 -12.32 -13.74 27.69
CA LEU A 148 -12.44 -13.61 29.13
C LEU A 148 -12.64 -12.14 29.50
N SER A 149 -13.34 -11.87 30.60
CA SER A 149 -13.25 -10.54 31.19
C SER A 149 -11.78 -10.22 31.49
N PHE A 150 -11.38 -8.95 31.49
CA PHE A 150 -9.98 -8.61 31.80
C PHE A 150 -9.54 -9.22 33.14
N THR A 151 -10.44 -9.25 34.12
CA THR A 151 -10.23 -9.87 35.43
C THR A 151 -9.93 -11.36 35.32
N ASP A 152 -10.74 -12.12 34.58
CA ASP A 152 -10.54 -13.57 34.42
C ASP A 152 -9.29 -13.88 33.59
N PHE A 153 -9.03 -13.07 32.56
CA PHE A 153 -7.80 -13.13 31.76
C PHE A 153 -6.56 -12.91 32.62
N GLN A 154 -6.56 -11.87 33.46
CA GLN A 154 -5.46 -11.56 34.37
C GLN A 154 -5.28 -12.66 35.43
N ALA A 155 -6.37 -13.17 36.00
CA ALA A 155 -6.34 -14.25 36.98
C ALA A 155 -5.75 -15.54 36.38
N ASP A 156 -6.15 -15.91 35.17
CA ASP A 156 -5.63 -17.09 34.48
C ASP A 156 -4.12 -16.94 34.22
N ILE A 157 -3.66 -15.76 33.78
CA ILE A 157 -2.22 -15.47 33.63
C ILE A 157 -1.46 -15.61 34.95
N GLN A 158 -1.95 -14.98 36.01
CA GLN A 158 -1.33 -15.03 37.33
C GLN A 158 -1.31 -16.45 37.92
N SER A 159 -2.24 -17.32 37.50
CA SER A 159 -2.29 -18.73 37.92
C SER A 159 -1.11 -19.55 37.37
N VAL A 160 -0.58 -19.18 36.19
CA VAL A 160 0.45 -19.96 35.49
C VAL A 160 1.81 -19.30 35.39
N TYR A 161 1.87 -17.98 35.50
CA TYR A 161 3.15 -17.27 35.49
C TYR A 161 3.99 -17.64 36.73
N ARG A 162 5.29 -17.91 36.52
CA ARG A 162 6.25 -18.30 37.57
C ARG A 162 7.52 -17.43 37.56
N GLY A 163 7.47 -16.25 36.94
CA GLY A 163 8.60 -15.32 36.91
C GLY A 163 9.54 -15.47 35.71
N GLN A 164 9.12 -16.19 34.66
CA GLN A 164 9.92 -16.35 33.44
C GLN A 164 10.14 -15.01 32.74
N LYS A 165 11.40 -14.76 32.32
CA LYS A 165 11.78 -13.59 31.54
C LYS A 165 12.46 -14.02 30.23
N PRO A 166 12.25 -13.29 29.12
CA PRO A 166 11.38 -12.11 28.96
C PRO A 166 9.89 -12.46 29.01
N ILE A 167 9.06 -11.63 29.67
CA ILE A 167 7.61 -11.90 29.86
C ILE A 167 6.90 -12.09 28.52
N MET A 168 7.26 -11.29 27.52
CA MET A 168 6.66 -11.36 26.18
C MET A 168 6.91 -12.71 25.49
N GLU A 169 8.12 -13.26 25.59
CA GLU A 169 8.46 -14.55 24.97
C GLU A 169 7.79 -15.72 25.68
N TRP A 170 7.72 -15.64 27.01
CA TRP A 170 6.91 -16.58 27.80
C TRP A 170 5.43 -16.51 27.40
N TYR A 171 4.87 -15.30 27.30
CA TYR A 171 3.47 -15.10 26.95
C TYR A 171 3.14 -15.69 25.57
N LYS A 172 3.95 -15.40 24.55
CA LYS A 172 3.78 -15.96 23.19
C LYS A 172 3.79 -17.48 23.20
N LYS A 173 4.68 -18.10 23.97
CA LYS A 173 4.79 -19.56 24.07
C LYS A 173 3.56 -20.17 24.74
N GLU A 174 3.11 -19.62 25.87
CA GLU A 174 1.94 -20.14 26.59
C GLU A 174 0.63 -19.92 25.82
N ARG A 175 0.51 -18.76 25.14
CA ARG A 175 -0.65 -18.42 24.30
C ARG A 175 -0.93 -19.48 23.23
N ALA A 176 0.10 -20.13 22.69
CA ALA A 176 -0.07 -21.18 21.68
C ALA A 176 -0.99 -22.33 22.13
N ASN A 177 -1.11 -22.56 23.44
CA ASN A 177 -1.99 -23.59 24.03
C ASN A 177 -3.19 -23.00 24.79
N ARG A 178 -3.41 -21.68 24.73
CA ARG A 178 -4.45 -20.98 25.48
C ARG A 178 -5.30 -20.17 24.51
N PRO A 179 -6.39 -20.75 23.97
CA PRO A 179 -7.17 -20.11 22.92
C PRO A 179 -7.68 -18.72 23.35
N TYR A 180 -8.13 -18.56 24.60
CA TYR A 180 -8.69 -17.30 25.10
C TYR A 180 -7.66 -16.21 25.47
N TRP A 181 -6.37 -16.43 25.23
CA TRP A 181 -5.34 -15.42 25.47
C TRP A 181 -5.11 -14.59 24.20
N PRO A 182 -5.45 -13.29 24.22
CA PRO A 182 -5.31 -12.46 23.03
C PRO A 182 -3.86 -12.22 22.66
N ALA A 183 -3.56 -12.17 21.35
CA ALA A 183 -2.22 -11.85 20.88
C ALA A 183 -1.76 -10.46 21.34
N ASN A 184 -2.69 -9.50 21.30
CA ASN A 184 -2.49 -8.12 21.72
C ASN A 184 -3.56 -7.73 22.74
N PRO A 185 -3.30 -7.96 24.04
CA PRO A 185 -4.26 -7.64 25.10
C PRO A 185 -4.64 -6.16 25.15
N GLU A 186 -3.77 -5.26 24.70
CA GLU A 186 -4.03 -3.81 24.61
C GLU A 186 -5.25 -3.49 23.74
N TRP A 187 -5.49 -4.25 22.67
CA TRP A 187 -6.62 -4.00 21.78
C TRP A 187 -7.93 -4.61 22.26
N ILE A 188 -7.84 -5.69 23.04
CA ILE A 188 -9.02 -6.34 23.63
C ILE A 188 -9.45 -5.61 24.90
N TYR A 189 -8.49 -5.10 25.67
CA TYR A 189 -8.71 -4.44 26.95
C TYR A 189 -8.06 -3.03 26.98
N PRO A 190 -8.44 -2.12 26.06
CA PRO A 190 -7.76 -0.82 25.92
C PRO A 190 -7.83 0.06 27.16
N ASN A 191 -8.86 -0.11 27.99
CA ASN A 191 -9.05 0.68 29.22
C ASN A 191 -8.33 0.06 30.43
N ASP A 192 -8.16 -1.27 30.46
CA ASP A 192 -7.62 -1.99 31.62
C ASP A 192 -6.15 -2.38 31.45
N TRP A 193 -5.68 -2.46 30.21
CA TRP A 193 -4.32 -2.88 29.89
C TRP A 193 -3.27 -1.84 30.28
N GLN A 194 -2.32 -2.26 31.12
CA GLN A 194 -1.20 -1.42 31.58
C GLN A 194 0.17 -2.06 31.26
N GLY A 195 0.19 -2.98 30.30
CA GLY A 195 1.38 -3.71 29.89
C GLY A 195 1.65 -5.00 30.68
N PHE A 196 2.48 -5.85 30.09
CA PHE A 196 2.86 -7.17 30.62
C PHE A 196 3.36 -7.17 32.08
N PRO A 197 4.17 -6.19 32.55
CA PRO A 197 4.61 -6.18 33.94
C PRO A 197 3.46 -6.07 34.97
N ARG A 198 2.41 -5.31 34.64
CA ARG A 198 1.21 -5.16 35.48
C ARG A 198 0.33 -6.40 35.42
N LEU A 199 0.25 -7.03 34.25
CA LEU A 199 -0.55 -8.23 34.00
C LEU A 199 -0.14 -9.41 34.89
N VAL A 200 1.17 -9.61 35.08
CA VAL A 200 1.71 -10.76 35.81
C VAL A 200 1.98 -10.49 37.31
N LYS A 201 1.72 -9.27 37.78
CA LYS A 201 1.93 -8.86 39.17
C LYS A 201 0.77 -9.35 40.03
N LYS A 202 1.07 -10.14 41.06
CA LYS A 202 0.11 -10.48 42.13
C LYS A 202 0.00 -9.34 43.14
#